data_AF-A0A7V5DVA5-F1
#
_entry.id   AF-A0A7V5DVA5-F1
#
_cell.length_a   1.000
_cell.length_b   1.000
_cell.length_c   1.000
_cell.angle_alpha   90.00
_cell.angle_beta   90.00
_cell.angle_gamma   90.00
#
_symmetry.space_group_name_H-M   'P 1'
#
loop_
_entity.id
_entity.type
_entity.pdbx_description
1 polymer ?
#
loop_
_entity_poly.entity_id
_entity_poly.type
_entity_poly.pdbx_seq_one_letter_code
_entity_poly.pdbx_strand_id
1 'polypeptide(L)'
;MKEVLVRKFGPGELTLTEALIVWIGLEQRQGGWRWTELADLYPFVQKHRISLPEPLLSTLVGSEENWHRVEQFMQLSEPLRQLVSEEKLDLKTALRVKSIDPQAIEQLKPVLESLSYSERRILLRLFYEVVQRDRLDSPKSMDLASRLKDTPKPLEELYRIRYPSLHHLQETYHATVDTFLKGTGIKVTPPPYFEGTQFKVEFSFEKGSQLQRKALTLQKLSEKIDPVIETLVYGTE
;
A
#
# COMPACT_ATOMS: atom_id res chain seq x y z
N MET A 1 -47.72 -8.98 -11.68
CA MET A 1 -47.60 -7.63 -12.27
C MET A 1 -47.40 -6.65 -11.12
N LYS A 2 -46.30 -5.89 -11.09
CA LYS A 2 -46.20 -4.75 -10.16
C LYS A 2 -47.04 -3.62 -10.77
N GLU A 3 -48.04 -3.14 -10.05
CA GLU A 3 -48.71 -1.88 -10.43
C GLU A 3 -47.67 -0.77 -10.42
N VAL A 4 -47.45 -0.15 -11.58
CA VAL A 4 -46.60 1.03 -11.70
C VAL A 4 -47.49 2.23 -11.49
N LEU A 5 -47.40 2.84 -10.31
CA LEU A 5 -48.08 4.09 -9.98
C LEU A 5 -47.40 5.24 -10.74
N VAL A 6 -48.08 5.76 -11.76
CA VAL A 6 -47.60 6.90 -12.55
C VAL A 6 -48.18 8.18 -11.96
N ARG A 7 -47.36 8.96 -11.25
CA ARG A 7 -47.71 10.32 -10.78
C ARG A 7 -47.16 11.35 -11.77
N LYS A 8 -48.02 12.23 -12.28
CA LYS A 8 -47.62 13.43 -13.01
C LYS A 8 -47.45 14.57 -12.01
N PHE A 9 -46.36 15.32 -12.14
CA PHE A 9 -46.08 16.49 -11.30
C PHE A 9 -46.29 17.77 -12.12
N GLY A 10 -47.02 18.73 -11.56
CA GLY A 10 -47.11 20.10 -12.07
C GLY A 10 -45.90 20.97 -11.68
N PRO A 11 -45.78 22.18 -12.22
CA PRO A 11 -44.71 23.12 -11.85
C PRO A 11 -44.75 23.44 -10.34
N GLY A 12 -43.65 23.18 -9.63
CA GLY A 12 -43.52 23.45 -8.19
C GLY A 12 -44.11 22.38 -7.25
N GLU A 13 -44.68 21.29 -7.77
CA GLU A 13 -45.27 20.23 -6.95
C GLU A 13 -44.25 19.19 -6.44
N LEU A 14 -43.02 19.26 -6.93
CA LEU A 14 -41.99 18.25 -6.67
C LEU A 14 -41.08 18.76 -5.55
N THR A 15 -41.13 18.10 -4.39
CA THR A 15 -40.24 18.44 -3.27
C THR A 15 -38.79 18.11 -3.63
N LEU A 16 -37.82 18.75 -2.98
CA LEU A 16 -36.39 18.45 -3.20
C LEU A 16 -36.06 16.97 -2.96
N THR A 17 -36.70 16.36 -1.95
CA THR A 17 -36.56 14.93 -1.65
C THR A 17 -37.09 14.06 -2.78
N GLU A 18 -38.30 14.33 -3.28
CA GLU A 18 -38.87 13.60 -4.41
C GLU A 18 -38.03 13.78 -5.68
N ALA A 19 -37.49 14.98 -5.91
CA ALA A 19 -36.67 15.29 -7.08
C ALA A 19 -35.38 14.46 -7.06
N LEU A 20 -34.75 14.39 -5.89
CA LEU A 20 -33.52 13.62 -5.72
C LEU A 20 -33.77 12.11 -5.83
N ILE A 21 -34.87 11.60 -5.26
CA ILE A 21 -35.28 10.20 -5.39
C ILE A 21 -35.51 9.83 -6.86
N VAL A 22 -36.25 10.66 -7.60
CA VAL A 22 -36.50 10.45 -9.03
C VAL A 22 -35.20 10.49 -9.81
N TRP A 23 -34.33 11.47 -9.56
CA TRP A 23 -33.05 11.59 -10.23
C TRP A 23 -32.16 10.35 -10.00
N ILE A 24 -31.98 9.91 -8.75
CA ILE A 24 -31.23 8.68 -8.43
C ILE A 24 -31.83 7.46 -9.12
N GLY A 25 -33.17 7.34 -9.12
CA GLY A 25 -33.88 6.23 -9.74
C GLY A 25 -33.77 6.21 -11.27
N LEU A 26 -33.71 7.38 -11.92
CA LEU A 26 -33.56 7.51 -13.37
C LEU A 26 -32.16 7.17 -13.86
N GLU A 27 -31.13 7.41 -13.05
CA GLU A 27 -29.74 7.14 -13.40
C GLU A 27 -29.47 5.63 -13.64
N GLN A 28 -30.26 4.72 -13.04
CA GLN A 28 -30.22 3.25 -13.25
C GLN A 28 -28.80 2.63 -13.33
N ARG A 29 -27.81 3.21 -12.65
CA ARG A 29 -26.41 2.80 -12.79
C ARG A 29 -26.16 1.47 -12.06
N GLN A 30 -25.97 0.39 -12.83
CA GLN A 30 -25.57 -0.93 -12.31
C GLN A 30 -24.09 -0.99 -11.83
N GLY A 31 -23.32 0.09 -11.99
CA GLY A 31 -21.89 0.17 -11.66
C GLY A 31 -21.51 1.00 -10.43
N GLY A 32 -22.48 1.49 -9.66
CA GLY A 32 -22.25 2.32 -8.47
C GLY A 32 -21.89 3.78 -8.77
N TRP A 33 -21.88 4.61 -7.73
CA TRP A 33 -21.56 6.04 -7.80
C TRP A 33 -20.07 6.29 -7.57
N ARG A 34 -19.51 7.31 -8.24
CA ARG A 34 -18.11 7.70 -8.02
C ARG A 34 -17.97 8.44 -6.69
N TRP A 35 -16.79 8.33 -6.08
CA TRP A 35 -16.48 9.04 -4.82
C TRP A 35 -16.67 10.55 -4.91
N THR A 36 -16.33 11.17 -6.04
CA THR A 36 -16.50 12.60 -6.26
C THR A 36 -17.97 13.00 -6.32
N GLU A 37 -18.80 12.23 -7.05
CA GLU A 37 -20.25 12.46 -7.13
C GLU A 37 -20.91 12.34 -5.75
N LEU A 38 -20.49 11.35 -4.97
CA LEU A 38 -20.97 11.16 -3.60
C LEU A 38 -20.52 12.28 -2.66
N ALA A 39 -19.29 12.78 -2.84
CA ALA A 39 -18.76 13.91 -2.07
C ALA A 39 -19.47 15.23 -2.39
N ASP A 40 -20.02 15.39 -3.60
CA ASP A 40 -20.85 16.53 -3.98
C ASP A 40 -22.29 16.38 -3.47
N LEU A 41 -22.83 15.16 -3.55
CA LEU A 41 -24.19 14.85 -3.14
C LEU A 41 -24.38 14.92 -1.61
N TYR A 42 -23.40 14.44 -0.84
CA TYR A 42 -23.51 14.34 0.61
C TYR A 42 -23.74 15.69 1.31
N PRO A 43 -22.97 16.76 1.05
CA PRO A 43 -23.23 18.09 1.62
C PRO A 43 -24.60 18.66 1.23
N PHE A 44 -25.07 18.38 0.01
CA PHE A 44 -26.39 18.81 -0.45
C PHE A 44 -27.50 18.14 0.36
N VAL A 45 -27.42 16.82 0.55
CA VAL A 45 -28.35 16.04 1.37
C VAL A 45 -28.37 16.55 2.81
N GLN A 46 -27.20 16.79 3.40
CA GLN A 46 -27.07 17.31 4.77
C GLN A 46 -27.66 18.72 4.91
N LYS A 47 -27.29 19.64 4.01
CA LYS A 47 -27.74 21.04 4.02
C LYS A 47 -29.26 21.17 3.94
N HIS A 48 -29.89 20.33 3.13
CA HIS A 48 -31.34 20.36 2.90
C HIS A 48 -32.12 19.39 3.80
N ARG A 49 -31.45 18.69 4.73
CA ARG A 49 -32.04 17.70 5.64
C ARG A 49 -32.90 16.66 4.89
N ILE A 50 -32.40 16.21 3.74
CA ILE A 50 -33.13 15.27 2.89
C ILE A 50 -33.03 13.88 3.51
N SER A 51 -34.18 13.30 3.85
CA SER A 51 -34.26 11.90 4.29
C SER A 51 -34.48 11.00 3.08
N LEU A 52 -33.46 10.24 2.68
CA LEU A 52 -33.56 9.27 1.60
C LEU A 52 -34.04 7.91 2.14
N PRO A 53 -34.91 7.18 1.39
CA PRO A 53 -35.28 5.81 1.73
C PRO A 53 -34.07 4.87 1.76
N GLU A 54 -34.03 3.93 2.71
CA GLU A 54 -32.99 2.90 2.85
C GLU A 54 -32.64 2.15 1.54
N PRO A 55 -33.62 1.73 0.71
CA PRO A 55 -33.33 1.06 -0.56
C PRO A 55 -32.54 1.93 -1.55
N LEU A 56 -32.67 3.26 -1.48
CA LEU A 56 -31.89 4.18 -2.32
C LEU A 56 -30.52 4.51 -1.69
N LEU A 57 -30.42 4.53 -0.36
CA LEU A 57 -29.14 4.65 0.32
C LEU A 57 -28.21 3.47 -0.03
N SER A 58 -28.77 2.26 -0.07
CA SER A 58 -28.03 1.07 -0.45
C SER A 58 -27.59 1.05 -1.92
N THR A 59 -28.29 1.72 -2.84
CA THR A 59 -27.86 1.84 -4.25
C THR A 59 -26.84 2.94 -4.48
N LEU A 60 -26.86 4.00 -3.67
CA LEU A 60 -25.88 5.08 -3.76
C LEU A 60 -24.46 4.59 -3.45
N VAL A 61 -24.30 3.70 -2.47
CA VAL A 61 -22.95 3.35 -1.97
C VAL A 61 -22.79 1.89 -1.49
N GLY A 62 -23.85 1.08 -1.46
CA GLY A 62 -23.77 -0.37 -1.16
C GLY A 62 -24.05 -0.85 0.28
N SER A 63 -24.68 -0.03 1.15
CA SER A 63 -25.14 -0.29 2.55
C SER A 63 -25.35 1.03 3.34
N GLU A 64 -25.87 1.00 4.57
CA GLU A 64 -26.02 2.18 5.44
C GLU A 64 -24.71 2.73 6.04
N GLU A 65 -23.63 1.94 6.09
CA GLU A 65 -22.30 2.32 6.63
C GLU A 65 -21.54 3.36 5.78
N ASN A 66 -22.20 3.92 4.77
CA ASN A 66 -21.52 4.53 3.64
C ASN A 66 -21.42 6.06 3.66
N TRP A 67 -22.33 6.77 4.33
CA TRP A 67 -22.11 8.21 4.53
C TRP A 67 -20.88 8.47 5.36
N HIS A 68 -20.60 7.60 6.33
CA HIS A 68 -19.35 7.65 7.07
C HIS A 68 -18.12 7.48 6.18
N ARG A 69 -18.19 6.63 5.14
CA ARG A 69 -17.09 6.46 4.19
C ARG A 69 -16.91 7.67 3.27
N VAL A 70 -18.01 8.33 2.88
CA VAL A 70 -17.96 9.59 2.12
C VAL A 70 -17.34 10.70 2.99
N GLU A 71 -17.74 10.82 4.26
CA GLU A 71 -17.13 11.75 5.22
C GLU A 71 -15.62 11.48 5.36
N GLN A 72 -15.23 10.22 5.53
CA GLN A 72 -13.83 9.80 5.60
C GLN A 72 -13.06 10.16 4.31
N PHE A 73 -13.65 9.95 3.13
CA PHE A 73 -13.06 10.34 1.86
C PHE A 73 -12.89 11.87 1.77
N MET A 74 -13.88 12.64 2.20
CA MET A 74 -13.81 14.11 2.22
C MET A 74 -12.73 14.66 3.15
N GLN A 75 -12.38 13.93 4.22
CA GLN A 75 -11.29 14.30 5.14
C GLN A 75 -9.88 14.09 4.56
N LEU A 76 -9.75 13.37 3.44
CA LEU A 76 -8.46 13.20 2.79
C LEU A 76 -7.98 14.50 2.16
N SER A 77 -6.67 14.67 2.09
CA SER A 77 -6.05 15.72 1.28
C SER A 77 -6.38 15.52 -0.21
N GLU A 78 -6.40 16.61 -0.98
CA GLU A 78 -6.71 16.57 -2.41
C GLU A 78 -5.88 15.53 -3.19
N PRO A 79 -4.55 15.39 -2.98
CA PRO A 79 -3.76 14.37 -3.69
C PRO A 79 -4.22 12.94 -3.40
N LEU A 80 -4.61 12.64 -2.15
CA LEU A 80 -5.12 11.32 -1.77
C LEU A 80 -6.54 11.08 -2.28
N ARG A 81 -7.40 12.11 -2.27
CA ARG A 81 -8.75 12.03 -2.86
C ARG A 81 -8.65 11.69 -4.35
N GLN A 82 -7.75 12.35 -5.07
CA GLN A 82 -7.53 12.08 -6.47
C GLN A 82 -7.14 10.60 -6.70
N LEU A 83 -6.15 10.09 -5.97
CA LEU A 83 -5.72 8.69 -6.07
C LEU A 83 -6.85 7.68 -5.78
N VAL A 84 -7.72 7.97 -4.80
CA VAL A 84 -8.87 7.11 -4.49
C VAL A 84 -9.95 7.21 -5.56
N SER A 85 -10.23 8.41 -6.06
CA SER A 85 -11.24 8.64 -7.11
C SER A 85 -10.86 8.02 -8.45
N GLU A 86 -9.56 7.93 -8.74
CA GLU A 86 -9.00 7.30 -9.94
C GLU A 86 -8.79 5.78 -9.76
N GLU A 87 -9.27 5.19 -8.67
CA GLU A 87 -9.07 3.76 -8.33
C GLU A 87 -7.59 3.33 -8.25
N LYS A 88 -6.67 4.29 -8.11
CA LYS A 88 -5.23 4.04 -7.95
C LYS A 88 -4.85 3.67 -6.51
N LEU A 89 -5.75 3.92 -5.55
CA LEU A 89 -5.55 3.63 -4.12
C LEU A 89 -6.90 3.31 -3.44
N ASP A 90 -6.94 2.31 -2.55
CA ASP A 90 -8.14 2.08 -1.74
C ASP A 90 -8.28 3.12 -0.61
N LEU A 91 -9.53 3.51 -0.31
CA LEU A 91 -9.87 4.43 0.78
C LEU A 91 -9.24 4.03 2.12
N LYS A 92 -9.22 2.73 2.45
CA LYS A 92 -8.64 2.22 3.70
C LYS A 92 -7.15 2.53 3.81
N THR A 93 -6.40 2.36 2.73
CA THR A 93 -4.98 2.69 2.67
C THR A 93 -4.78 4.21 2.70
N ALA A 94 -5.57 4.98 1.95
CA ALA A 94 -5.52 6.45 1.97
C ALA A 94 -5.74 7.02 3.38
N LEU A 95 -6.73 6.50 4.11
CA LEU A 95 -7.02 6.91 5.49
C LEU A 95 -5.87 6.58 6.45
N ARG A 96 -5.18 5.45 6.24
CA ARG A 96 -4.02 5.07 7.06
C ARG A 96 -2.84 6.01 6.88
N VAL A 97 -2.71 6.63 5.71
CA VAL A 97 -1.60 7.53 5.37
C VAL A 97 -2.03 9.00 5.29
N LYS A 98 -3.21 9.34 5.80
CA LYS A 98 -3.84 10.67 5.64
C LYS A 98 -3.05 11.83 6.26
N SER A 99 -2.12 11.55 7.17
CA SER A 99 -1.27 12.56 7.81
C SER A 99 0.05 12.80 7.08
N ILE A 100 0.31 12.14 5.95
CA ILE A 100 1.40 12.54 5.06
C ILE A 100 1.10 13.95 4.53
N ASP A 101 2.14 14.79 4.49
CA ASP A 101 2.07 16.12 3.88
C ASP A 101 1.55 16.04 2.43
N PRO A 102 0.48 16.78 2.08
CA PRO A 102 -0.05 16.79 0.72
C PRO A 102 0.99 17.09 -0.37
N GLN A 103 1.95 17.98 -0.12
CA GLN A 103 3.00 18.32 -1.06
C GLN A 103 3.97 17.15 -1.29
N ALA A 104 4.26 16.36 -0.24
CA ALA A 104 5.05 15.14 -0.41
C ALA A 104 4.32 14.11 -1.28
N ILE A 105 2.99 14.00 -1.16
CA ILE A 105 2.18 13.10 -2.01
C ILE A 105 2.19 13.56 -3.47
N GLU A 106 2.08 14.87 -3.72
CA GLU A 106 2.22 15.44 -5.07
C GLU A 106 3.58 15.11 -5.69
N GLN A 107 4.67 15.24 -4.93
CA GLN A 107 6.01 14.89 -5.40
C GLN A 107 6.16 13.39 -5.72
N LEU A 108 5.44 12.53 -5.00
CA LEU A 108 5.43 11.09 -5.24
C LEU A 108 4.56 10.67 -6.43
N LYS A 109 3.67 11.53 -6.98
CA LYS A 109 2.76 11.14 -8.08
C LYS A 109 3.48 10.47 -9.25
N PRO A 110 4.59 11.01 -9.81
CA PRO A 110 5.28 10.36 -10.92
C PRO A 110 5.75 8.95 -10.60
N VAL A 111 6.22 8.74 -9.36
CA VAL A 111 6.65 7.43 -8.88
C VAL A 111 5.47 6.48 -8.75
N LEU A 112 4.38 6.94 -8.13
CA LEU A 112 3.18 6.15 -7.95
C LEU A 112 2.59 5.71 -9.29
N GLU A 113 2.63 6.56 -10.31
CA GLU A 113 2.11 6.24 -11.64
C GLU A 113 2.87 5.11 -12.33
N SER A 114 4.19 5.01 -12.11
CA SER A 114 5.01 3.92 -12.65
C SER A 114 4.80 2.55 -11.97
N LEU A 115 4.15 2.52 -10.81
CA LEU A 115 4.00 1.31 -9.98
C LEU A 115 2.65 0.62 -10.20
N SER A 116 2.59 -0.68 -9.93
CA SER A 116 1.32 -1.41 -9.86
C SER A 116 0.47 -0.96 -8.66
N TYR A 117 -0.82 -1.31 -8.67
CA TYR A 117 -1.74 -0.98 -7.57
C TYR A 117 -1.23 -1.47 -6.20
N SER A 118 -0.72 -2.70 -6.13
CA SER A 118 -0.17 -3.27 -4.90
C SER A 118 1.09 -2.52 -4.45
N GLU A 119 1.97 -2.18 -5.39
CA GLU A 119 3.20 -1.44 -5.11
C GLU A 119 2.94 -0.01 -4.64
N ARG A 120 1.94 0.69 -5.19
CA ARG A 120 1.51 2.02 -4.70
C ARG A 120 1.12 1.98 -3.23
N ARG A 121 0.34 0.96 -2.84
CA ARG A 121 -0.10 0.77 -1.44
C ARG A 121 1.09 0.50 -0.52
N ILE A 122 2.03 -0.34 -0.97
CA ILE A 122 3.24 -0.65 -0.20
C ILE A 122 4.11 0.60 -0.07
N LEU A 123 4.33 1.33 -1.16
CA LEU A 123 5.16 2.53 -1.18
C LEU A 123 4.62 3.58 -0.21
N LEU A 124 3.33 3.92 -0.30
CA LEU A 124 2.72 4.93 0.57
C LEU A 124 2.75 4.51 2.04
N ARG A 125 2.55 3.22 2.35
CA ARG A 125 2.65 2.71 3.73
C ARG A 125 4.07 2.79 4.26
N LEU A 126 5.06 2.36 3.48
CA LEU A 126 6.47 2.44 3.89
C LEU A 126 6.92 3.88 4.07
N PHE A 127 6.55 4.76 3.14
CA PHE A 127 6.82 6.20 3.24
C PHE A 127 6.23 6.78 4.53
N TYR A 128 4.95 6.50 4.79
CA TYR A 128 4.28 6.89 6.02
C TYR A 128 5.01 6.38 7.26
N GLU A 129 5.38 5.10 7.28
CA GLU A 129 6.08 4.49 8.42
C GLU A 129 7.45 5.13 8.66
N VAL A 130 8.21 5.44 7.60
CA VAL A 130 9.48 6.16 7.71
C VAL A 130 9.27 7.55 8.29
N VAL A 131 8.31 8.32 7.74
CA VAL A 131 7.97 9.67 8.25
C VAL A 131 7.60 9.64 9.73
N GLN A 132 6.79 8.65 10.15
CA GLN A 132 6.37 8.52 11.54
C GLN A 132 7.51 8.06 12.47
N ARG A 133 8.29 7.05 12.06
CA ARG A 133 9.41 6.52 12.85
C ARG A 133 10.47 7.59 13.10
N ASP A 134 10.84 8.32 12.04
CA ASP A 134 11.92 9.31 12.08
C ASP A 134 11.44 10.71 12.46
N ARG A 135 10.12 10.87 12.67
CA ARG A 135 9.45 12.14 12.98
C ARG A 135 9.83 13.24 11.97
N LEU A 136 9.77 12.90 10.69
CA LEU A 136 10.10 13.84 9.63
C LEU A 136 9.05 14.95 9.60
N ASP A 137 9.53 16.20 9.69
CA ASP A 137 8.71 17.37 9.44
C ASP A 137 8.40 17.52 7.94
N SER A 138 7.54 18.48 7.60
CA SER A 138 7.11 18.72 6.22
C SER A 138 8.30 18.87 5.26
N PRO A 139 9.31 19.73 5.51
CA PRO A 139 10.50 19.84 4.65
C PRO A 139 11.22 18.52 4.44
N LYS A 140 11.53 17.76 5.50
CA LYS A 140 12.25 16.48 5.38
C LYS A 140 11.43 15.40 4.68
N SER A 141 10.11 15.41 4.86
CA SER A 141 9.22 14.49 4.15
C SER A 141 9.20 14.78 2.66
N MET A 142 9.23 16.06 2.26
CA MET A 142 9.34 16.47 0.86
C MET A 142 10.71 16.12 0.27
N ASP A 143 11.80 16.32 1.02
CA ASP A 143 13.14 15.92 0.59
C ASP A 143 13.22 14.41 0.33
N LEU A 144 12.63 13.60 1.22
CA LEU A 144 12.54 12.16 1.02
C LEU A 144 11.71 11.82 -0.23
N ALA A 145 10.56 12.46 -0.42
CA ALA A 145 9.72 12.26 -1.61
C ALA A 145 10.47 12.62 -2.90
N SER A 146 11.21 13.73 -2.91
CA SER A 146 12.04 14.15 -4.04
C SER A 146 13.14 13.13 -4.33
N ARG A 147 13.84 12.64 -3.30
CA ARG A 147 14.88 11.61 -3.48
C ARG A 147 14.33 10.33 -4.09
N LEU A 148 13.14 9.90 -3.69
CA LEU A 148 12.50 8.70 -4.22
C LEU A 148 12.11 8.86 -5.70
N LYS A 149 11.79 10.08 -6.14
CA LYS A 149 11.49 10.37 -7.55
C LYS A 149 12.69 10.09 -8.48
N ASP A 150 13.89 10.42 -8.02
CA ASP A 150 15.11 10.26 -8.80
C ASP A 150 15.76 8.88 -8.63
N THR A 151 15.16 8.00 -7.81
CA THR A 151 15.69 6.68 -7.50
C THR A 151 15.08 5.63 -8.44
N PRO A 152 15.88 4.80 -9.13
CA PRO A 152 15.36 3.80 -10.07
C PRO A 152 14.55 2.69 -9.39
N LYS A 153 14.75 2.48 -8.08
CA LYS A 153 14.09 1.46 -7.27
C LYS A 153 13.57 2.05 -5.94
N PRO A 154 12.49 2.84 -5.98
CA PRO A 154 12.02 3.62 -4.83
C PRO A 154 11.51 2.74 -3.67
N LEU A 155 10.93 1.57 -3.97
CA LEU A 155 10.52 0.61 -2.95
C LEU A 155 11.71 0.02 -2.20
N GLU A 156 12.75 -0.45 -2.91
CA GLU A 156 13.97 -0.98 -2.29
C GLU A 156 14.63 0.08 -1.41
N GLU A 157 14.66 1.33 -1.87
CA GLU A 157 15.18 2.47 -1.10
C GLU A 157 14.39 2.71 0.19
N LEU A 158 13.05 2.72 0.12
CA LEU A 158 12.21 2.84 1.31
C LEU A 158 12.37 1.66 2.28
N TYR A 159 12.48 0.43 1.76
CA TYR A 159 12.76 -0.74 2.60
C TYR A 159 14.09 -0.59 3.34
N ARG A 160 15.14 -0.15 2.65
CA ARG A 160 16.45 0.11 3.24
C ARG A 160 16.37 1.15 4.35
N ILE A 161 15.67 2.26 4.12
CA ILE A 161 15.50 3.32 5.12
C ILE A 161 14.68 2.80 6.32
N ARG A 162 13.60 2.06 6.05
CA ARG A 162 12.65 1.57 7.05
C ARG A 162 13.22 0.45 7.92
N TYR A 163 14.11 -0.38 7.38
CA TYR A 163 14.71 -1.54 8.04
C TYR A 163 16.24 -1.52 7.87
N PRO A 164 16.94 -0.53 8.46
CA PRO A 164 18.37 -0.33 8.24
C PRO A 164 19.19 -1.53 8.73
N SER A 165 18.87 -2.08 9.90
CA SER A 165 19.54 -3.26 10.43
C SER A 165 19.36 -4.46 9.51
N LEU A 166 18.13 -4.77 9.09
CA LEU A 166 17.87 -5.87 8.15
C LEU A 166 18.65 -5.73 6.85
N HIS A 167 18.73 -4.51 6.31
CA HIS A 167 19.50 -4.27 5.10
C HIS A 167 21.00 -4.49 5.32
N HIS A 168 21.54 -4.00 6.44
CA HIS A 168 22.93 -4.24 6.82
C HIS A 168 23.23 -5.74 6.99
N LEU A 169 22.31 -6.50 7.59
CA LEU A 169 22.41 -7.95 7.72
C LEU A 169 22.43 -8.62 6.33
N GLN A 170 21.55 -8.21 5.41
CA GLN A 170 21.52 -8.69 4.03
C GLN A 170 22.83 -8.41 3.30
N GLU A 171 23.35 -7.18 3.36
CA GLU A 171 24.61 -6.79 2.72
C GLU A 171 25.79 -7.60 3.29
N THR A 172 25.87 -7.73 4.62
CA THR A 172 26.93 -8.49 5.30
C THR A 172 26.88 -9.97 4.92
N TYR A 173 25.67 -10.53 4.85
CA TYR A 173 25.44 -11.90 4.40
C TYR A 173 25.91 -12.10 2.95
N HIS A 174 25.45 -11.26 2.02
CA HIS A 174 25.83 -11.36 0.61
C HIS A 174 27.34 -11.15 0.41
N ALA A 175 27.94 -10.17 1.10
CA ALA A 175 29.38 -9.91 1.02
C ALA A 175 30.23 -11.11 1.50
N THR A 176 29.76 -11.83 2.52
CA THR A 176 30.51 -12.96 3.09
C THR A 176 30.21 -14.27 2.35
N VAL A 177 28.93 -14.65 2.31
CA VAL A 177 28.49 -15.98 1.88
C VAL A 177 28.52 -16.11 0.36
N ASP A 178 28.00 -15.13 -0.38
CA ASP A 178 27.98 -15.24 -1.84
C ASP A 178 29.39 -15.15 -2.42
N THR A 179 30.25 -14.29 -1.87
CA THR A 179 31.65 -14.22 -2.28
C THR A 179 32.37 -15.54 -2.06
N PHE A 180 32.13 -16.19 -0.92
CA PHE A 180 32.76 -17.47 -0.59
C PHE A 180 32.24 -18.63 -1.43
N LEU A 181 30.95 -18.63 -1.74
CA LEU A 181 30.28 -19.72 -2.47
C LEU A 181 30.22 -19.52 -3.98
N LYS A 182 30.68 -18.38 -4.49
CA LYS A 182 30.68 -18.07 -5.93
C LYS A 182 31.38 -19.18 -6.73
N GLY A 183 30.67 -19.72 -7.73
CA GLY A 183 31.19 -20.78 -8.62
C GLY A 183 31.24 -22.19 -8.01
N THR A 184 30.83 -22.37 -6.75
CA THR A 184 30.81 -23.69 -6.10
C THR A 184 29.53 -24.48 -6.42
N GLY A 185 28.49 -23.81 -6.90
CA GLY A 185 27.15 -24.38 -7.11
C GLY A 185 26.49 -24.82 -5.81
N ILE A 186 26.85 -24.19 -4.69
CA ILE A 186 26.20 -24.32 -3.40
C ILE A 186 25.40 -23.04 -3.16
N LYS A 187 24.12 -23.19 -2.82
CA LYS A 187 23.25 -22.08 -2.43
C LYS A 187 22.96 -22.19 -0.95
N VAL A 188 23.28 -21.14 -0.20
CA VAL A 188 22.83 -20.99 1.19
C VAL A 188 21.74 -19.93 1.19
N THR A 189 20.65 -20.17 1.89
CA THR A 189 19.53 -19.23 2.02
C THR A 189 19.29 -18.96 3.51
N PRO A 190 19.29 -17.69 3.94
CA PRO A 190 18.98 -17.35 5.32
C PRO A 190 17.49 -17.60 5.61
N PRO A 191 17.09 -17.69 6.89
CA PRO A 191 15.68 -17.67 7.25
C PRO A 191 15.02 -16.35 6.79
N PRO A 192 13.70 -16.33 6.56
CA PRO A 192 12.99 -15.12 6.16
C PRO A 192 13.29 -13.95 7.11
N TYR A 193 13.67 -12.81 6.55
CA TYR A 193 14.06 -11.60 7.31
C TYR A 193 15.20 -11.81 8.34
N PHE A 194 15.99 -12.89 8.19
CA PHE A 194 16.97 -13.32 9.19
C PHE A 194 16.34 -13.67 10.56
N GLU A 195 15.02 -13.87 10.60
CA GLU A 195 14.29 -14.30 11.79
C GLU A 195 14.16 -15.83 11.78
N GLY A 196 15.06 -16.51 12.48
CA GLY A 196 15.04 -17.96 12.63
C GLY A 196 16.42 -18.54 12.92
N THR A 197 16.46 -19.81 13.32
CA THR A 197 17.71 -20.50 13.71
C THR A 197 18.25 -21.42 12.61
N GLN A 198 17.60 -21.46 11.45
CA GLN A 198 17.89 -22.44 10.41
C GLN A 198 18.24 -21.76 9.09
N PHE A 199 19.44 -22.09 8.58
CA PHE A 199 19.86 -21.77 7.22
C PHE A 199 19.63 -22.99 6.33
N LYS A 200 19.13 -22.74 5.12
CA LYS A 200 18.94 -23.80 4.12
C LYS A 200 20.16 -23.87 3.21
N VAL A 201 20.71 -25.07 3.02
CA VAL A 201 21.81 -25.33 2.08
C VAL A 201 21.31 -26.24 0.96
N GLU A 202 21.53 -25.85 -0.29
CA GLU A 202 21.11 -26.59 -1.48
C GLU A 202 22.28 -26.74 -2.46
N PHE A 203 22.53 -27.95 -2.95
CA PHE A 203 23.48 -28.22 -4.03
C PHE A 203 23.18 -29.54 -4.72
N SER A 204 23.64 -29.67 -5.97
CA SER A 204 23.54 -30.90 -6.76
C SER A 204 24.93 -31.42 -7.14
N PHE A 205 25.07 -32.74 -7.26
CA PHE A 205 26.30 -33.40 -7.68
C PHE A 205 25.98 -34.67 -8.46
N GLU A 206 26.86 -35.05 -9.39
CA GLU A 206 26.72 -36.26 -10.21
C GLU A 206 27.67 -37.38 -9.75
N LYS A 207 28.76 -37.02 -9.04
CA LYS A 207 29.82 -37.95 -8.63
C LYS A 207 30.20 -37.75 -7.16
N GLY A 208 30.60 -38.82 -6.47
CA GLY A 208 30.99 -38.75 -5.06
C GLY A 208 32.14 -37.77 -4.77
N SER A 209 33.08 -37.61 -5.71
CA SER A 209 34.17 -36.63 -5.59
C SER A 209 33.68 -35.17 -5.58
N GLN A 210 32.55 -34.87 -6.24
CA GLN A 210 31.93 -33.54 -6.19
C GLN A 210 31.25 -33.30 -4.84
N LEU A 211 30.56 -34.31 -4.28
CA LEU A 211 30.01 -34.24 -2.93
C LEU A 211 31.11 -33.95 -1.90
N GLN A 212 32.24 -34.65 -1.99
CA GLN A 212 33.36 -34.46 -1.07
C GLN A 212 33.96 -33.04 -1.18
N ARG A 213 34.11 -32.51 -2.40
CA ARG A 213 34.56 -31.11 -2.62
C ARG A 213 33.57 -30.09 -2.03
N LYS A 214 32.27 -30.31 -2.20
CA LYS A 214 31.24 -29.43 -1.65
C LYS A 214 31.18 -29.50 -0.12
N ALA A 215 31.31 -30.69 0.46
CA ALA A 215 31.40 -30.86 1.91
C ALA A 215 32.61 -30.12 2.50
N LEU A 216 33.79 -30.23 1.88
CA LEU A 216 34.98 -29.47 2.29
C LEU A 216 34.77 -27.95 2.18
N THR A 217 34.03 -27.50 1.18
CA THR A 217 33.69 -26.08 1.01
C THR A 217 32.75 -25.62 2.12
N LEU A 218 31.73 -26.41 2.46
CA LEU A 218 30.81 -26.13 3.58
C LEU A 218 31.52 -26.12 4.93
N GLN A 219 32.48 -27.00 5.14
CA GLN A 219 33.29 -27.02 6.36
C GLN A 219 34.14 -25.75 6.51
N LYS A 220 34.75 -25.26 5.42
CA LYS A 220 35.45 -23.97 5.44
C LYS A 220 34.49 -22.78 5.60
N LEU A 221 33.25 -22.92 5.12
CA LEU A 221 32.23 -21.91 5.32
C LEU A 221 31.80 -21.86 6.79
N SER A 222 31.59 -23.00 7.47
CA SER A 222 31.16 -23.01 8.87
C SER A 222 32.14 -22.24 9.77
N GLU A 223 33.44 -22.40 9.54
CA GLU A 223 34.49 -21.66 10.27
C GLU A 223 34.42 -20.12 10.11
N LYS A 224 33.84 -19.64 9.00
CA LYS A 224 33.74 -18.20 8.69
C LYS A 224 32.36 -17.62 8.93
N ILE A 225 31.32 -18.45 8.84
CA ILE A 225 29.93 -18.02 8.88
C ILE A 225 29.42 -17.95 10.32
N ASP A 226 29.94 -18.76 11.25
CA ASP A 226 29.49 -18.74 12.65
C ASP A 226 29.71 -17.38 13.31
N PRO A 227 30.87 -16.70 13.20
CA PRO A 227 31.04 -15.34 13.74
C PRO A 227 30.09 -14.33 13.10
N VAL A 228 29.80 -14.50 11.80
CA VAL A 228 28.85 -13.64 11.10
C VAL A 228 27.45 -13.90 11.62
N ILE A 229 26.98 -15.16 11.67
CA ILE A 229 25.67 -15.55 12.18
C ILE A 229 25.50 -15.14 13.64
N GLU A 230 26.51 -15.29 14.49
CA GLU A 230 26.47 -14.82 15.87
C GLU A 230 26.31 -13.30 15.95
N THR A 231 27.03 -12.55 15.11
CA THR A 231 26.83 -11.10 14.98
C THR A 231 25.43 -10.77 14.42
N LEU A 232 24.90 -11.59 13.51
CA LEU A 232 23.58 -11.40 12.88
C LEU A 232 22.40 -11.78 13.80
N VAL A 233 22.57 -12.73 14.73
CA VAL A 233 21.52 -13.27 15.62
C VAL A 233 21.58 -12.64 17.02
N TYR A 234 22.76 -12.24 17.49
CA TYR A 234 22.99 -11.78 18.86
C TYR A 234 23.53 -10.35 19.00
N GLY A 235 23.65 -9.56 17.93
CA GLY A 235 23.97 -8.12 18.00
C GLY A 235 23.04 -7.27 17.12
N THR A 236 22.38 -6.21 17.59
CA THR A 236 22.73 -5.26 18.66
C THR A 236 21.53 -4.92 19.56
N GLU A 237 21.73 -4.97 20.89
CA GLU A 237 21.08 -4.08 21.85
C GLU A 237 21.41 -2.61 21.58
#